data_AF-A0A7C3VZQ8-F1
#
_entry.id   AF-A0A7C3VZQ8-F1
#
_cell.length_a   1.000
_cell.length_b   1.000
_cell.length_c   1.000
_cell.angle_alpha   90.00
_cell.angle_beta   90.00
_cell.angle_gamma   90.00
#
_symmetry.space_group_name_H-M   'P 1'
#
loop_
_entity.id
_entity.type
_entity.pdbx_description
1 polymer ?
#
loop_
_entity_poly.entity_id
_entity_poly.type
_entity_poly.pdbx_seq_one_letter_code
_entity_poly.pdbx_strand_id
1 'polypeptide(L)'
;MTHRQRVLAALRGEPVDRIPRAPRLLLWSNAHRHQGTLPPRYRNWSLRDIERDLEVGRPARDGKIFEVRYQGVDIVTRSRGNEVRTEYRTPVGTLHTLYRQSQRLQDHQIQGREVEHLL
;
A
#
# COMPACT_ATOMS: atom_id res chain seq x y z
N MET A 1 7.01 27.88 2.01
CA MET A 1 5.79 27.16 2.44
C MET A 1 6.15 25.78 2.97
N THR A 2 5.51 25.26 4.03
CA THR A 2 5.70 23.86 4.47
C THR A 2 5.14 22.89 3.43
N HIS A 3 5.55 21.61 3.47
CA HIS A 3 4.98 20.61 2.55
C HIS A 3 3.44 20.52 2.67
N ARG A 4 2.89 20.56 3.88
CA ARG A 4 1.44 20.56 4.11
C ARG A 4 0.77 21.79 3.49
N GLN A 5 1.31 22.99 3.72
CA GLN A 5 0.78 24.22 3.14
C GLN A 5 0.79 24.15 1.60
N ARG A 6 1.88 23.65 1.02
CA ARG A 6 2.03 23.48 -0.42
C ARG A 6 1.00 22.53 -1.02
N VAL A 7 0.77 21.37 -0.39
CA VAL A 7 -0.27 20.41 -0.83
C VAL A 7 -1.65 21.07 -0.79
N LEU A 8 -1.98 21.75 0.30
CA LEU A 8 -3.29 22.38 0.47
C LEU A 8 -3.50 23.55 -0.51
N ALA A 9 -2.47 24.35 -0.77
CA ALA A 9 -2.51 25.43 -1.77
C ALA A 9 -2.71 24.87 -3.18
N ALA A 10 -1.95 23.83 -3.56
CA ALA A 10 -2.12 23.17 -4.85
C ALA A 10 -3.54 22.61 -5.05
N LEU A 11 -4.12 21.97 -4.02
CA LEU A 11 -5.50 21.47 -4.05
C LEU A 11 -6.55 22.58 -4.22
N ARG A 12 -6.24 23.81 -3.79
CA ARG A 12 -7.11 24.99 -3.94
C ARG A 12 -6.85 25.77 -5.25
N GLY A 13 -5.91 25.33 -6.08
CA GLY A 13 -5.51 26.08 -7.28
C GLY A 13 -4.72 27.36 -6.98
N GLU A 14 -4.16 27.48 -5.77
CA GLU A 14 -3.33 28.62 -5.38
C GLU A 14 -1.89 28.45 -5.89
N PRO A 15 -1.16 29.55 -6.13
CA PRO A 15 0.27 29.49 -6.46
C PRO A 15 1.08 28.74 -5.39
N VAL A 16 2.02 27.91 -5.83
CA VAL A 16 2.92 27.15 -4.97
C VAL A 16 4.38 27.43 -5.30
N ASP A 17 5.24 27.43 -4.27
CA ASP A 17 6.69 27.64 -4.40
C ASP A 17 7.42 26.51 -5.15
N ARG A 18 6.83 25.32 -5.23
CA ARG A 18 7.27 24.17 -6.03
C ARG A 18 6.17 23.11 -6.10
N ILE A 19 6.33 22.11 -6.97
CA ILE A 19 5.40 20.97 -7.08
C ILE A 19 5.39 20.18 -5.75
N PRO A 20 4.22 19.91 -5.14
CA PRO A 20 4.11 18.99 -4.02
C PRO A 20 4.53 17.57 -4.44
N ARG A 21 5.55 17.02 -3.77
CA ARG A 21 6.08 15.68 -4.07
C ARG A 21 5.53 14.65 -3.10
N ALA A 22 4.93 13.57 -3.62
CA ALA A 22 4.49 12.40 -2.84
C ALA A 22 5.01 11.11 -3.49
N PRO A 23 6.34 10.87 -3.53
CA PRO A 23 6.91 9.70 -4.15
C PRO A 23 6.52 8.44 -3.36
N ARG A 24 6.54 7.27 -4.03
CA ARG A 24 6.34 5.97 -3.37
C ARG A 24 7.61 5.52 -2.64
N LEU A 25 8.00 6.28 -1.61
CA LEU A 25 9.25 6.11 -0.86
C LEU A 25 9.36 4.73 -0.19
N LEU A 26 8.23 4.06 0.05
CA LEU A 26 8.16 2.67 0.48
C LEU A 26 9.02 1.73 -0.38
N LEU A 27 8.99 1.87 -1.72
CA LEU A 27 9.75 1.00 -2.61
C LEU A 27 11.26 1.21 -2.44
N TRP A 28 11.69 2.47 -2.41
CA TRP A 28 13.08 2.84 -2.16
C TRP A 28 13.57 2.33 -0.80
N SER A 29 12.80 2.59 0.27
CA SER A 29 13.14 2.15 1.63
C SER A 29 13.23 0.64 1.72
N ASN A 30 12.28 -0.10 1.16
CA ASN A 30 12.28 -1.56 1.21
C ASN A 30 13.49 -2.13 0.47
N ALA A 31 13.77 -1.65 -0.75
CA ALA A 31 14.92 -2.11 -1.53
C ALA A 31 16.25 -1.89 -0.78
N HIS A 32 16.46 -0.70 -0.21
CA HIS A 32 17.68 -0.38 0.52
C HIS A 32 17.78 -1.11 1.87
N ARG A 33 16.66 -1.41 2.54
CA ARG A 33 16.65 -2.26 3.75
C ARG A 33 17.07 -3.68 3.43
N HIS A 34 16.49 -4.27 2.39
CA HIS A 34 16.81 -5.62 1.93
C HIS A 34 18.27 -5.76 1.51
N GLN A 35 18.82 -4.73 0.86
CA GLN A 35 20.22 -4.73 0.42
C GLN A 35 21.21 -4.27 1.50
N GLY A 36 20.74 -3.80 2.65
CA GLY A 36 21.61 -3.20 3.69
C GLY A 36 22.29 -1.89 3.26
N THR A 37 21.82 -1.24 2.20
CA THR A 37 22.42 -0.04 1.57
C THR A 37 21.74 1.27 1.99
N LEU A 38 20.93 1.24 3.04
CA LEU A 38 20.24 2.41 3.55
C LEU A 38 21.24 3.44 4.10
N PRO A 39 21.08 4.75 3.83
CA PRO A 39 21.96 5.78 4.37
C PRO A 39 22.11 5.66 5.89
N PRO A 40 23.32 5.83 6.47
CA PRO A 40 23.56 5.59 7.89
C PRO A 40 22.57 6.27 8.83
N ARG A 41 22.20 7.53 8.52
CA ARG A 41 21.23 8.32 9.30
C ARG A 41 19.84 7.69 9.40
N TYR A 42 19.45 6.84 8.46
CA TYR A 42 18.10 6.30 8.34
C TYR A 42 17.97 4.83 8.75
N ARG A 43 19.07 4.14 9.11
CA ARG A 43 19.06 2.68 9.35
C ARG A 43 18.04 2.24 10.40
N ASN A 44 17.85 3.07 11.43
CA ASN A 44 16.92 2.80 12.54
C ASN A 44 15.64 3.64 12.46
N TRP A 45 15.41 4.35 11.35
CA TRP A 45 14.27 5.24 11.19
C TRP A 45 13.10 4.49 10.57
N SER A 46 11.89 4.78 11.01
CA SER A 46 10.71 4.30 10.30
C SER A 46 10.61 4.99 8.93
N LEU A 47 9.86 4.40 7.99
CA LEU A 47 9.54 5.08 6.73
C LEU A 47 8.93 6.47 6.99
N ARG A 48 8.17 6.62 8.08
CA ARG A 48 7.48 7.86 8.44
C ARG A 48 8.43 8.95 8.90
N ASP A 49 9.56 8.58 9.49
CA ASP A 49 10.60 9.53 9.90
C ASP A 49 11.37 10.02 8.67
N ILE A 50 11.68 9.11 7.74
CA ILE A 50 12.36 9.45 6.48
C ILE A 50 11.48 10.37 5.62
N GLU A 51 10.18 10.07 5.47
CA GLU A 51 9.25 10.93 4.74
C GLU A 51 9.17 12.36 5.33
N ARG A 52 9.24 12.46 6.66
CA ARG A 52 9.19 13.74 7.38
C ARG A 52 10.45 14.56 7.15
N ASP A 53 11.62 13.94 7.24
CA ASP A 53 12.91 14.57 6.99
C ASP A 53 13.09 15.01 5.53
N LEU A 54 12.55 14.25 4.58
CA LEU A 54 12.57 14.62 3.16
C LEU A 54 11.50 15.64 2.76
N GLU A 55 10.62 16.03 3.70
CA GLU A 55 9.47 16.90 3.47
C GLU A 55 8.59 16.46 2.28
N VAL A 56 8.28 15.17 2.23
CA VAL A 56 7.46 14.58 1.16
C VAL A 56 6.10 14.11 1.66
N GLY A 57 5.16 14.06 0.73
CA GLY A 57 3.78 13.68 0.97
C GLY A 57 3.66 12.17 1.15
N ARG A 58 2.72 11.78 2.01
CA ARG A 58 2.35 10.39 2.23
C ARG A 58 1.34 9.99 1.17
N PRO A 59 1.63 8.99 0.32
CA PRO A 59 0.69 8.58 -0.71
C PRO A 59 -0.52 7.79 -0.16
N ALA A 60 -0.59 7.55 1.17
CA ALA A 60 -1.68 6.87 1.88
C ALA A 60 -2.13 5.53 1.25
N ARG A 61 -1.23 4.84 0.53
CA ARG A 61 -1.50 3.58 -0.17
C ARG A 61 -2.04 2.48 0.74
N ASP A 62 -1.54 2.45 1.97
CA ASP A 62 -1.93 1.48 3.00
C ASP A 62 -2.90 2.08 4.04
N GLY A 63 -3.40 3.30 3.79
CA GLY A 63 -4.33 3.97 4.68
C GLY A 63 -5.74 3.44 4.51
N LYS A 64 -6.36 2.94 5.59
CA LYS A 64 -7.80 2.64 5.61
C LYS A 64 -8.58 3.94 5.80
N ILE A 65 -9.04 4.54 4.69
CA ILE A 65 -9.83 5.79 4.71
C ILE A 65 -11.34 5.57 4.82
N PHE A 66 -11.81 4.37 4.45
CA PHE A 66 -13.19 3.94 4.60
C PHE A 66 -13.23 2.43 4.85
N GLU A 67 -14.41 1.95 5.24
CA GLU A 67 -14.73 0.53 5.29
C GLU A 67 -15.79 0.22 4.25
N VAL A 68 -15.53 -0.75 3.39
CA VAL A 68 -16.53 -1.25 2.44
C VAL A 68 -17.39 -2.27 3.15
N ARG A 69 -18.71 -2.08 3.11
CA ARG A 69 -19.70 -3.07 3.54
C ARG A 69 -20.64 -3.35 2.40
N TYR A 70 -20.86 -4.63 2.12
CA TYR A 70 -21.77 -5.09 1.10
C TYR A 70 -23.08 -5.53 1.77
N GLN A 71 -24.21 -5.16 1.18
CA GLN A 71 -25.53 -5.59 1.65
C GLN A 71 -25.89 -6.92 0.98
N GLY A 72 -26.30 -7.91 1.77
CA GLY A 72 -26.65 -9.24 1.27
C GLY A 72 -25.47 -10.06 0.74
N VAL A 73 -24.23 -9.66 1.05
CA VAL A 73 -23.02 -10.41 0.68
C VAL A 73 -22.16 -10.65 1.91
N ASP A 74 -21.94 -11.92 2.24
CA ASP A 74 -20.99 -12.32 3.28
C ASP A 74 -19.62 -12.57 2.65
N ILE A 75 -18.62 -11.83 3.12
CA ILE A 75 -17.24 -11.96 2.65
C ILE A 75 -16.42 -12.70 3.70
N VAL A 76 -15.87 -13.84 3.32
CA VAL A 76 -14.99 -14.65 4.18
C VAL A 76 -13.61 -14.74 3.54
N THR A 77 -12.60 -14.19 4.20
CA THR A 77 -11.19 -14.30 3.77
C THR A 77 -10.47 -15.33 4.63
N ARG A 78 -9.80 -16.28 4.00
CA ARG A 78 -8.99 -17.31 4.64
C ARG A 78 -7.58 -17.29 4.05
N SER A 79 -6.58 -17.23 4.92
CA SER A 79 -5.18 -17.32 4.54
C SER A 79 -4.63 -18.68 4.91
N ARG A 80 -3.97 -19.37 3.95
CA ARG A 80 -3.31 -20.65 4.17
C ARG A 80 -1.96 -20.64 3.46
N GLY A 81 -0.87 -20.55 4.23
CA GLY A 81 0.48 -20.50 3.68
C GLY A 81 0.65 -19.33 2.71
N ASN A 82 0.89 -19.62 1.44
CA ASN A 82 1.08 -18.64 0.38
C ASN A 82 -0.20 -18.30 -0.39
N GLU A 83 -1.35 -18.77 0.07
CA GLU A 83 -2.65 -18.57 -0.54
C GLU A 83 -3.56 -17.72 0.34
N VAL A 84 -4.28 -16.80 -0.29
CA VAL A 84 -5.39 -16.06 0.31
C VAL A 84 -6.61 -16.29 -0.56
N ARG A 85 -7.60 -16.99 0.00
CA ARG A 85 -8.89 -17.21 -0.65
C ARG A 85 -9.93 -16.28 -0.04
N THR A 86 -10.66 -15.57 -0.89
CA THR A 86 -11.82 -14.77 -0.50
C THR A 86 -13.08 -15.35 -1.13
N GLU A 87 -14.03 -15.73 -0.29
CA GLU A 87 -15.37 -16.19 -0.70
C GLU A 87 -16.36 -15.03 -0.58
N TYR A 88 -17.11 -14.78 -1.64
CA TYR A 88 -18.21 -13.81 -1.71
C TYR A 88 -19.51 -14.60 -1.81
N ARG A 89 -20.23 -14.73 -0.70
CA ARG A 89 -21.49 -15.47 -0.64
C ARG A 89 -22.63 -14.51 -0.91
N THR A 90 -23.33 -14.70 -2.01
CA THR A 90 -24.45 -13.85 -2.46
C THR A 90 -25.75 -14.67 -2.50
N PRO A 91 -26.92 -14.03 -2.63
CA PRO A 91 -28.20 -14.76 -2.68
C PRO A 91 -28.36 -15.69 -3.88
N VAL A 92 -27.60 -15.46 -4.96
CA VAL A 92 -27.71 -16.21 -6.23
C VAL A 92 -26.55 -17.19 -6.44
N GLY A 93 -25.60 -17.25 -5.52
CA GLY A 93 -24.42 -18.11 -5.65
C GLY A 93 -23.21 -17.59 -4.87
N THR A 94 -22.12 -18.35 -4.91
CA THR A 94 -20.86 -18.00 -4.23
C THR A 94 -19.76 -17.84 -5.25
N LEU A 95 -19.09 -16.67 -5.25
CA LEU A 95 -17.87 -16.46 -6.02
C LEU A 95 -16.65 -16.65 -5.13
N HIS A 96 -15.53 -17.07 -5.71
CA HIS A 96 -14.29 -17.08 -4.97
C HIS A 96 -13.11 -16.53 -5.77
N THR A 97 -12.24 -15.83 -5.06
CA THR A 97 -10.97 -15.32 -5.57
C THR A 97 -9.84 -15.99 -4.82
N LEU A 98 -8.83 -16.46 -5.57
CA LEU A 98 -7.61 -17.03 -5.01
C LEU A 98 -6.41 -16.18 -5.39
N TYR A 99 -5.77 -15.59 -4.38
CA TYR A 99 -4.45 -14.98 -4.50
C TYR A 99 -3.42 -16.01 -4.08
N ARG A 100 -2.44 -16.29 -4.95
CA ARG A 100 -1.31 -17.15 -4.63
C ARG A 100 -0.01 -16.37 -4.82
N GLN A 101 0.78 -16.30 -3.77
CA GLN A 101 2.11 -15.70 -3.81
C GLN A 101 3.16 -16.80 -4.01
N SER A 102 4.11 -16.62 -4.91
CA SER A 102 5.24 -17.56 -5.00
C SER A 102 6.23 -17.33 -3.87
N GLN A 103 6.99 -18.36 -3.48
CA GLN A 103 8.03 -18.22 -2.45
C GLN A 103 9.00 -17.09 -2.80
N ARG A 104 9.42 -17.02 -4.07
CA ARG A 104 10.26 -15.93 -4.58
C ARG A 104 9.66 -14.53 -4.34
N LEU A 105 8.35 -14.35 -4.52
CA LEU A 105 7.72 -13.06 -4.25
C LEU A 105 7.64 -12.76 -2.75
N GLN A 106 7.48 -13.79 -1.90
CA GLN A 106 7.52 -13.62 -0.44
C GLN A 106 8.91 -13.20 0.04
N ASP A 107 9.95 -13.88 -0.43
CA ASP A 107 11.34 -13.60 -0.07
C ASP A 107 11.74 -12.16 -0.41
N HIS A 108 11.15 -11.60 -1.47
CA HIS A 108 11.38 -10.22 -1.90
C HIS A 108 10.33 -9.22 -1.40
N GLN A 109 9.38 -9.64 -0.56
CA GLN A 109 8.27 -8.80 -0.07
C GLN A 109 7.49 -8.10 -1.19
N ILE A 110 7.35 -8.78 -2.32
CA ILE A 110 6.58 -8.31 -3.48
C ILE A 110 5.17 -8.90 -3.37
N GLN A 111 4.16 -8.07 -3.61
CA GLN A 111 2.76 -8.51 -3.58
C GLN A 111 2.52 -9.67 -4.55
N GLY A 112 1.77 -10.67 -4.11
CA GLY A 112 1.38 -11.82 -4.91
C GLY A 112 0.48 -11.43 -6.09
N ARG A 113 0.40 -12.32 -7.07
CA ARG A 113 -0.46 -12.17 -8.25
C ARG A 113 -1.86 -12.72 -7.92
N GLU A 114 -2.90 -12.07 -8.43
CA GLU A 114 -4.26 -12.63 -8.49
C GLU A 114 -4.26 -13.75 -9.54
N VAL A 115 -4.53 -14.97 -9.12
CA VAL A 115 -4.28 -16.15 -9.98
C VAL A 115 -5.58 -16.64 -10.61
N GLU A 116 -6.70 -16.66 -9.87
CA GLU A 116 -7.95 -17.25 -10.35
C GLU A 116 -9.21 -16.54 -9.82
N HIS A 117 -10.15 -16.25 -10.73
CA HIS A 117 -11.57 -16.07 -10.42
C HIS A 117 -12.25 -17.40 -10.71
N LEU A 118 -12.83 -18.02 -9.69
CA LEU A 118 -13.53 -19.29 -9.83
C LEU A 118 -15.00 -19.04 -9.53
N LEU A 119 -15.84 -19.40 -10.50
CA LEU A 119 -17.30 -19.37 -10.43
C LEU A 119 -17.81 -20.70 -9.86
#